data_AF-A0A957ZL58-F1
#
_entry.id   AF-A0A957ZL58-F1
#
_cell.length_a   1.000
_cell.length_b   1.000
_cell.length_c   1.000
_cell.angle_alpha   90.00
_cell.angle_beta   90.00
_cell.angle_gamma   90.00
#
_symmetry.space_group_name_H-M   'P 1'
#
loop_
_entity.id
_entity.type
_entity.pdbx_description
1 polymer ?
#
loop_
_entity_poly.entity_id
_entity_poly.type
_entity_poly.pdbx_seq_one_letter_code
_entity_poly.pdbx_strand_id
1 'polypeptide(L)'
;IARLQAEAGARLILAASWTESLAGHHRVKVGCRARALENQCYVALAAIAGPSPWLAGCEVGIGAGGIYAPPDRFFPPDGIVAESALDAPGWLYADLDFALLDAVRADGQVLSFRDWEHQHGITATVVPEGNWFVPALVAVVAGQTLAGASDAKVEREGAHPAQSG
;
A
#
# COMPACT_ATOMS: atom_id res chain seq x y z
N ILE A 1 1.91 -11.13 10.83
CA ILE A 1 1.93 -12.43 10.09
C ILE A 1 2.88 -12.42 8.89
N ALA A 2 2.77 -11.45 7.96
CA ALA A 2 3.64 -11.41 6.77
C ALA A 2 5.14 -11.41 7.09
N ARG A 3 5.55 -10.66 8.13
CA ARG A 3 6.93 -10.64 8.58
C ARG A 3 7.46 -12.01 8.99
N LEU A 4 6.74 -12.70 9.87
CA LEU A 4 7.08 -14.06 10.31
C LEU A 4 7.16 -15.04 9.13
N GLN A 5 6.29 -14.91 8.14
CA GLN A 5 6.35 -15.75 6.93
C GLN A 5 7.64 -15.47 6.14
N ALA A 6 7.98 -14.20 5.94
CA ALA A 6 9.17 -13.81 5.18
C ALA A 6 10.48 -14.21 5.90
N GLU A 7 10.53 -14.10 7.23
CA GLU A 7 11.63 -14.58 8.07
C GLU A 7 11.75 -16.11 8.03
N ALA A 8 10.63 -16.83 7.92
CA ALA A 8 10.62 -18.27 7.66
C ALA A 8 11.01 -18.65 6.21
N GLY A 9 11.40 -17.67 5.38
CA GLY A 9 11.87 -17.88 4.02
C GLY A 9 10.81 -17.70 2.93
N ALA A 10 9.61 -17.21 3.26
CA ALA A 10 8.60 -16.92 2.24
C ALA A 10 9.07 -15.82 1.28
N ARG A 11 8.96 -16.11 -0.01
CA ARG A 11 9.31 -15.20 -1.13
C ARG A 11 8.08 -14.73 -1.90
N LEU A 12 6.96 -15.43 -1.71
CA LEU A 12 5.65 -15.11 -2.24
C LEU A 12 4.60 -15.31 -1.14
N ILE A 13 3.74 -14.33 -0.95
CA ILE A 13 2.58 -14.40 -0.05
C ILE A 13 1.31 -14.38 -0.91
N LEU A 14 0.41 -15.33 -0.62
CA LEU A 14 -0.90 -15.39 -1.26
C LEU A 14 -1.94 -14.70 -0.37
N ALA A 15 -2.68 -13.76 -0.94
CA ALA A 15 -3.74 -13.01 -0.27
C ALA A 15 -5.07 -13.25 -0.99
N ALA A 16 -5.87 -14.19 -0.47
CA ALA A 16 -7.25 -14.35 -0.91
C ALA A 16 -8.13 -13.28 -0.28
N SER A 17 -9.07 -12.74 -1.04
CA SER A 17 -9.94 -11.65 -0.60
C SER A 17 -11.36 -11.77 -1.14
N TRP A 18 -12.32 -11.45 -0.29
CA TRP A 18 -13.68 -11.11 -0.68
C TRP A 18 -14.09 -9.88 0.10
N THR A 19 -14.61 -8.88 -0.60
CA THR A 19 -15.06 -7.62 -0.02
C THR A 19 -16.27 -7.12 -0.77
N GLU A 20 -17.24 -6.54 -0.06
CA GLU A 20 -18.49 -6.02 -0.66
C GLU A 20 -18.38 -4.55 -1.09
N SER A 21 -17.24 -3.90 -0.83
CA SER A 21 -17.05 -2.48 -1.09
C SER A 21 -15.69 -2.18 -1.71
N LEU A 22 -15.65 -1.12 -2.51
CA LEU A 22 -14.41 -0.60 -3.07
C LEU A 22 -13.41 -0.19 -1.98
N ALA A 23 -13.90 0.39 -0.88
CA ALA A 23 -13.08 0.69 0.30
C ALA A 23 -12.46 -0.60 0.88
N GLY A 24 -13.24 -1.68 0.97
CA GLY A 24 -12.77 -3.00 1.38
C GLY A 24 -11.63 -3.50 0.49
N HIS A 25 -11.83 -3.50 -0.83
CA HIS A 25 -10.82 -3.89 -1.80
C HIS A 25 -9.52 -3.07 -1.64
N HIS A 26 -9.63 -1.74 -1.53
CA HIS A 26 -8.45 -0.89 -1.38
C HIS A 26 -7.68 -1.14 -0.09
N ARG A 27 -8.33 -1.41 1.04
CA ARG A 27 -7.61 -1.79 2.27
C ARG A 27 -6.77 -3.04 2.07
N VAL A 28 -7.33 -4.04 1.38
CA VAL A 28 -6.61 -5.30 1.10
C VAL A 28 -5.47 -5.04 0.12
N LYS A 29 -5.72 -4.33 -0.98
CA LYS A 29 -4.71 -3.97 -1.98
C LYS A 29 -3.55 -3.18 -1.38
N VAL A 30 -3.83 -2.14 -0.59
CA VAL A 30 -2.80 -1.36 0.11
C VAL A 30 -2.01 -2.25 1.06
N GLY A 31 -2.68 -3.10 1.84
CA GLY A 31 -1.99 -4.06 2.71
C GLY A 31 -1.11 -5.06 1.95
N CYS A 32 -1.50 -5.50 0.75
CA CYS A 32 -0.68 -6.37 -0.08
C CYS A 32 0.58 -5.64 -0.59
N ARG A 33 0.43 -4.40 -1.05
CA ARG A 33 1.57 -3.58 -1.49
C ARG A 33 2.53 -3.27 -0.33
N ALA A 34 1.99 -2.94 0.84
CA ALA A 34 2.80 -2.72 2.04
C ALA A 34 3.57 -3.98 2.44
N ARG A 35 2.93 -5.16 2.41
CA ARG A 35 3.60 -6.44 2.66
C ARG A 35 4.73 -6.73 1.68
N ALA A 36 4.51 -6.47 0.38
CA ALA A 36 5.52 -6.65 -0.66
C ALA A 36 6.74 -5.76 -0.39
N LEU A 37 6.50 -4.48 -0.11
CA LEU A 37 7.51 -3.48 0.24
C LEU A 37 8.28 -3.86 1.52
N GLU A 38 7.59 -3.95 2.65
CA GLU A 38 8.21 -4.07 3.99
C GLU A 38 8.98 -5.39 4.16
N ASN A 39 8.54 -6.45 3.49
CA ASN A 39 9.14 -7.79 3.61
C ASN A 39 10.02 -8.15 2.42
N GLN A 40 10.21 -7.21 1.48
CA GLN A 40 10.88 -7.41 0.20
C GLN A 40 10.55 -8.80 -0.38
N CYS A 41 9.27 -9.03 -0.67
CA CYS A 41 8.72 -10.29 -1.19
C CYS A 41 7.63 -10.01 -2.25
N TYR A 42 7.25 -11.02 -3.03
CA TYR A 42 6.07 -10.92 -3.88
C TYR A 42 4.78 -11.11 -3.08
N VAL A 43 3.71 -10.44 -3.50
CA VAL A 43 2.36 -10.68 -2.96
C VAL A 43 1.37 -10.83 -4.11
N ALA A 44 0.66 -11.96 -4.14
CA ALA A 44 -0.41 -12.20 -5.11
C ALA A 44 -1.78 -12.06 -4.42
N LEU A 45 -2.55 -11.04 -4.82
CA LEU A 45 -3.92 -10.80 -4.42
C LEU A 45 -4.87 -11.51 -5.40
N ALA A 46 -5.66 -12.44 -4.87
CA ALA A 46 -6.78 -13.05 -5.56
C ALA A 46 -8.08 -12.54 -4.94
N ALA A 47 -8.82 -11.71 -5.68
CA ALA A 47 -10.10 -11.16 -5.23
C ALA A 47 -11.26 -11.87 -5.92
N ILE A 48 -12.28 -12.21 -5.15
CA ILE A 48 -13.60 -12.56 -5.69
C ILE A 48 -14.31 -11.27 -6.03
N ALA A 49 -14.75 -11.14 -7.28
CA ALA A 49 -15.39 -9.93 -7.78
C ALA A 49 -16.55 -10.26 -8.72
N GLY A 50 -17.53 -9.35 -8.78
CA GLY A 50 -18.76 -9.51 -9.53
C GLY A 50 -19.90 -10.16 -8.74
N PRO A 51 -21.08 -10.28 -9.38
CA PRO A 51 -22.27 -10.86 -8.76
C PRO A 51 -22.14 -12.38 -8.61
N SER A 52 -22.51 -12.88 -7.43
CA SER A 52 -22.55 -14.29 -7.08
C SER A 52 -23.90 -14.64 -6.42
N PRO A 53 -25.05 -14.48 -7.11
CA PRO A 53 -26.39 -14.65 -6.53
C PRO A 53 -26.67 -16.07 -6.01
N TRP A 54 -25.84 -17.04 -6.39
CA TRP A 54 -25.91 -18.41 -5.89
C TRP A 54 -25.26 -18.61 -4.51
N LEU A 55 -24.58 -17.60 -3.97
CA LEU A 55 -23.85 -17.67 -2.70
C LEU A 55 -24.49 -16.78 -1.64
N ALA A 56 -25.38 -17.37 -0.84
CA ALA A 56 -26.09 -16.66 0.22
C ALA A 56 -25.12 -16.04 1.24
N GLY A 57 -25.25 -14.74 1.49
CA GLY A 57 -24.38 -13.94 2.35
C GLY A 57 -23.07 -13.47 1.70
N CYS A 58 -22.81 -13.83 0.44
CA CYS A 58 -21.68 -13.32 -0.34
C CYS A 58 -22.08 -13.05 -1.80
N GLU A 59 -23.24 -12.43 -2.00
CA GLU A 59 -23.88 -12.27 -3.31
C GLU A 59 -23.18 -11.25 -4.22
N VAL A 60 -22.32 -10.41 -3.66
CA VAL A 60 -21.54 -9.42 -4.40
C VAL A 60 -20.11 -9.39 -3.90
N GLY A 61 -19.16 -9.49 -4.82
CA GLY A 61 -17.76 -9.17 -4.56
C GLY A 61 -17.36 -7.92 -5.34
N ILE A 62 -16.58 -7.06 -4.71
CA ILE A 62 -15.87 -5.96 -5.37
C ILE A 62 -14.38 -6.22 -5.22
N GLY A 63 -13.65 -6.22 -6.32
CA GLY A 63 -12.20 -6.33 -6.28
C GLY A 63 -11.51 -6.56 -7.62
N ALA A 64 -10.20 -6.53 -7.56
CA ALA A 64 -9.28 -6.83 -8.65
C ALA A 64 -8.19 -7.78 -8.16
N GLY A 65 -7.72 -8.66 -9.04
CA GLY A 65 -6.51 -9.42 -8.82
C GLY A 65 -5.27 -8.55 -9.01
N GLY A 66 -4.19 -8.87 -8.31
CA GLY A 66 -2.94 -8.12 -8.43
C GLY A 66 -1.72 -8.93 -8.02
N ILE A 67 -0.58 -8.64 -8.64
CA ILE A 67 0.72 -9.18 -8.30
C ILE A 67 1.62 -8.00 -7.99
N TYR A 68 2.13 -7.95 -6.77
CA TYR A 68 2.91 -6.84 -6.25
C TYR A 68 4.32 -7.30 -5.89
N ALA A 69 5.28 -6.43 -6.15
CA ALA A 69 6.69 -6.59 -5.82
C ALA A 69 7.18 -5.37 -5.02
N PRO A 70 8.38 -5.44 -4.41
CA PRO A 70 8.98 -4.28 -3.77
C PRO A 70 9.22 -3.17 -4.81
N PRO A 71 8.75 -1.93 -4.60
CA PRO A 71 9.02 -0.81 -5.50
C PRO A 71 10.45 -0.29 -5.30
N ASP A 72 11.43 -1.09 -5.72
CA ASP A 72 12.86 -0.81 -5.61
C ASP A 72 13.54 -1.12 -6.96
N ARG A 73 14.86 -0.99 -7.02
CA ARG A 73 15.72 -1.38 -8.12
C ARG A 73 15.28 -2.74 -8.69
N PHE A 74 15.36 -2.87 -10.01
CA PHE A 74 15.00 -4.07 -10.77
C PHE A 74 13.49 -4.35 -10.90
N PHE A 75 12.64 -3.74 -10.06
CA PHE A 75 11.18 -3.87 -10.14
C PHE A 75 10.51 -2.63 -10.76
N PRO A 76 9.23 -2.75 -11.16
CA PRO A 76 8.42 -1.60 -11.54
C PRO A 76 8.45 -0.51 -10.45
N PRO A 77 8.58 0.78 -10.81
CA PRO A 77 8.66 1.87 -9.83
C PRO A 77 7.45 1.99 -8.90
N ASP A 78 6.29 1.51 -9.32
CA ASP A 78 5.05 1.49 -8.52
C ASP A 78 4.82 0.17 -7.76
N GLY A 79 5.71 -0.81 -7.96
CA GLY A 79 5.64 -2.15 -7.39
C GLY A 79 4.51 -3.03 -7.94
N ILE A 80 3.88 -2.64 -9.06
CA ILE A 80 2.79 -3.42 -9.67
C ILE A 80 3.35 -4.24 -10.82
N VAL A 81 3.43 -5.55 -10.64
CA VAL A 81 3.89 -6.48 -11.69
C VAL A 81 2.76 -6.76 -12.67
N ALA A 82 1.56 -6.98 -12.15
CA ALA A 82 0.35 -7.20 -12.93
C ALA A 82 -0.89 -6.83 -12.11
N GLU A 83 -1.94 -6.37 -12.76
CA GLU A 83 -3.21 -6.05 -12.12
C GLU A 83 -4.37 -6.25 -13.10
N SER A 84 -5.47 -6.83 -12.63
CA SER A 84 -6.69 -6.96 -13.43
C SER A 84 -7.53 -5.68 -13.39
N ALA A 85 -8.44 -5.53 -14.34
CA ALA A 85 -9.49 -4.53 -14.20
C ALA A 85 -10.39 -4.84 -13.00
N LEU A 86 -10.93 -3.80 -12.37
CA LEU A 86 -11.87 -3.92 -11.25
C LEU A 86 -13.13 -4.66 -11.71
N ASP A 87 -13.57 -5.65 -10.94
CA ASP A 87 -14.77 -6.46 -11.16
C ASP A 87 -14.82 -7.22 -12.49
N ALA A 88 -13.69 -7.28 -13.19
CA ALA A 88 -13.55 -8.03 -14.43
C ALA A 88 -13.13 -9.48 -14.13
N PRO A 89 -13.97 -10.48 -14.45
CA PRO A 89 -13.61 -11.88 -14.27
C PRO A 89 -12.49 -12.26 -15.26
N GLY A 90 -11.51 -13.02 -14.79
CA GLY A 90 -10.43 -13.50 -15.64
C GLY A 90 -9.26 -14.06 -14.86
N TRP A 91 -8.28 -14.53 -15.63
CA TRP A 91 -6.99 -14.97 -15.10
C TRP A 91 -6.00 -13.82 -15.15
N LEU A 92 -5.29 -13.60 -14.05
CA LEU A 92 -4.11 -12.75 -14.01
C LEU A 92 -2.89 -13.66 -13.86
N TYR A 93 -1.91 -13.50 -14.75
CA TYR A 93 -0.67 -14.28 -14.74
C TYR A 93 0.54 -13.36 -14.94
N ALA A 94 1.64 -13.68 -14.26
CA ALA A 94 2.94 -13.05 -14.46
C ALA A 94 4.04 -14.03 -14.02
N ASP A 95 5.17 -13.97 -14.71
CA ASP A 95 6.38 -14.69 -14.30
C ASP A 95 7.05 -13.95 -13.14
N LEU A 96 7.36 -14.68 -12.07
CA LEU A 96 8.02 -14.12 -10.90
C LEU A 96 9.50 -14.48 -10.91
N ASP A 97 10.36 -13.46 -11.06
CA ASP A 97 11.80 -13.66 -10.97
C ASP A 97 12.27 -13.52 -9.53
N PHE A 98 12.57 -14.67 -8.94
CA PHE A 98 13.07 -14.75 -7.59
C PHE A 98 14.52 -14.27 -7.47
N ALA A 99 15.34 -14.36 -8.52
CA ALA A 99 16.70 -13.82 -8.51
C ALA A 99 16.70 -12.29 -8.35
N LEU A 100 15.72 -11.59 -8.95
CA LEU A 100 15.53 -10.15 -8.70
C LEU A 100 15.20 -9.85 -7.23
N LEU A 101 14.45 -10.73 -6.58
CA LEU A 101 14.13 -10.58 -5.17
C LEU A 101 15.38 -10.71 -4.28
N ASP A 102 16.26 -11.65 -4.61
CA ASP A 102 17.53 -11.82 -3.92
C ASP A 102 18.44 -10.61 -4.14
N ALA A 103 18.48 -10.10 -5.37
CA ALA A 103 19.23 -8.89 -5.71
C ALA A 103 18.72 -7.66 -4.95
N VAL A 104 17.40 -7.48 -4.80
CA VAL A 104 16.82 -6.40 -3.99
C VAL A 104 17.13 -6.53 -2.51
N ARG A 105 17.12 -7.75 -1.97
CA ARG A 105 17.46 -8.00 -0.55
C ARG A 105 18.95 -7.80 -0.26
N ALA A 106 19.82 -7.95 -1.25
CA ALA A 106 21.26 -7.72 -1.13
C ALA A 106 21.65 -6.26 -1.40
N ASP A 107 21.21 -5.72 -2.55
CA ASP A 107 21.73 -4.50 -3.18
C ASP A 107 20.61 -3.52 -3.63
N GLY A 108 19.41 -3.63 -3.05
CA GLY A 108 18.34 -2.64 -3.22
C GLY A 108 18.73 -1.24 -2.72
N GLN A 109 17.96 -0.23 -3.14
CA GLN A 109 18.08 1.13 -2.62
C GLN A 109 17.69 1.20 -1.14
N VAL A 110 16.65 0.46 -0.75
CA VAL A 110 16.19 0.38 0.64
C VAL A 110 16.16 -1.08 1.07
N LEU A 111 16.92 -1.41 2.12
CA LEU A 111 17.14 -2.79 2.55
C LEU A 111 16.24 -3.16 3.73
N SER A 112 14.93 -2.92 3.58
CA SER A 112 13.91 -3.08 4.63
C SER A 112 13.89 -4.48 5.26
N PHE A 113 14.14 -5.53 4.48
CA PHE A 113 14.17 -6.89 5.00
C PHE A 113 15.36 -7.14 5.91
N ARG A 114 16.56 -6.74 5.44
CA ARG A 114 17.85 -6.90 6.13
C ARG A 114 17.94 -6.03 7.38
N ASP A 115 17.53 -4.77 7.27
CA ASP A 115 17.76 -3.77 8.31
C ASP A 115 16.65 -3.72 9.37
N TRP A 116 15.70 -4.65 9.33
CA TRP A 116 14.53 -4.69 10.22
C TRP A 116 14.88 -4.73 11.70
N GLU A 117 15.89 -5.50 12.10
CA GLU A 117 16.31 -5.62 13.50
C GLU A 117 16.84 -4.30 14.08
N HIS A 118 17.23 -3.35 13.22
CA HIS A 118 17.69 -2.03 13.66
C HIS A 118 16.55 -1.09 14.09
N GLN A 119 15.28 -1.51 13.96
CA GLN A 119 14.12 -0.69 14.34
C GLN A 119 13.76 -0.78 15.83
N HIS A 120 14.43 -1.64 16.60
CA HIS A 120 14.19 -1.77 18.04
C HIS A 120 14.74 -0.53 18.79
N GLY A 121 13.99 -0.05 19.79
CA GLY A 121 14.41 1.07 20.65
C GLY A 121 13.96 2.47 20.22
N ILE A 122 13.08 2.58 19.21
CA ILE A 122 12.47 3.87 18.82
C ILE A 122 11.36 4.21 19.83
N THR A 123 11.52 5.33 20.56
CA THR A 123 10.44 5.91 21.37
C THR A 123 9.50 6.70 20.47
N ALA A 124 8.27 6.23 20.30
CA ALA A 124 7.25 6.98 19.57
C ALA A 124 6.69 8.10 20.45
N THR A 125 6.75 9.34 19.97
CA THR A 125 6.01 10.45 20.57
C THR A 125 4.55 10.33 20.15
N VAL A 126 3.67 10.01 21.11
CA VAL A 126 2.22 10.00 20.89
C VAL A 126 1.70 11.44 20.92
N VAL A 127 1.01 11.86 19.86
CA VAL A 127 0.30 13.14 19.86
C VAL A 127 -0.91 13.00 20.80
N PRO A 128 -1.04 13.85 21.84
CA PRO A 128 -2.16 13.76 22.78
C PRO A 128 -3.51 14.02 22.09
N GLU A 129 -4.58 13.39 22.59
CA GLU A 129 -5.95 13.66 22.16
C GLU A 129 -6.29 15.16 22.38
N GLY A 130 -6.84 15.82 21.35
CA GLY A 130 -7.38 17.18 21.48
C GLY A 130 -7.07 18.15 20.32
N ASN A 131 -6.15 17.82 19.41
CA ASN A 131 -5.80 18.69 18.28
C ASN A 131 -5.81 17.91 16.95
N TRP A 132 -7.01 17.60 16.46
CA TRP A 132 -7.22 16.78 15.25
C TRP A 132 -7.14 17.56 13.93
N PHE A 133 -7.12 18.89 13.99
CA PHE A 133 -6.87 19.73 12.81
C PHE A 133 -5.36 19.84 12.58
N VAL A 134 -4.79 18.83 11.94
CA VAL A 134 -3.48 18.95 11.30
C VAL A 134 -3.77 19.29 9.83
N PRO A 135 -3.61 20.55 9.38
CA PRO A 135 -3.73 20.83 7.96
C PRO A 135 -2.62 20.05 7.24
N ALA A 136 -3.01 18.99 6.52
CA ALA A 136 -2.09 18.22 5.70
C ALA A 136 -1.79 19.01 4.43
N LEU A 137 -0.88 19.97 4.51
CA LEU A 137 -0.29 20.58 3.33
C LEU A 137 0.70 19.58 2.74
N VAL A 138 0.30 18.88 1.68
CA VAL A 138 1.19 18.00 0.92
C VAL A 138 1.83 18.82 -0.19
N ALA A 139 3.09 19.19 -0.01
CA ALA A 139 3.88 19.84 -1.06
C ALA A 139 4.53 18.76 -1.95
N VAL A 140 4.17 18.73 -3.24
CA VAL A 140 4.93 17.98 -4.25
C VAL A 140 6.00 18.93 -4.79
N VAL A 141 7.20 18.86 -4.23
CA VAL A 141 8.32 19.72 -4.66
C VAL A 141 9.06 19.02 -5.81
N ALA A 142 8.92 19.53 -7.03
CA ALA A 142 9.80 19.17 -8.13
C ALA A 142 11.19 19.74 -7.84
N GLY A 143 12.24 18.92 -7.96
CA GLY A 143 13.60 19.28 -7.54
C GLY A 143 14.19 20.45 -8.31
N GLN A 144 13.96 21.67 -7.85
CA GLN A 144 14.82 22.84 -8.06
C GLN A 144 14.87 23.69 -6.78
N THR A 145 16.06 23.71 -6.19
CA THR A 145 16.64 24.63 -5.20
C THR A 145 15.68 25.42 -4.30
N LEU A 146 15.55 24.98 -3.03
CA LEU A 146 14.94 25.73 -1.93
C LEU A 146 15.80 26.95 -1.57
N ALA A 147 15.66 28.03 -2.32
CA ALA A 147 16.11 29.36 -1.90
C ALA A 147 14.90 30.31 -2.00
N GLY A 148 14.06 30.34 -0.95
CA GLY A 148 13.02 31.39 -0.82
C GLY A 148 11.67 31.01 -0.22
N ALA A 149 11.44 29.76 0.21
CA ALA A 149 10.12 29.37 0.75
C ALA A 149 9.91 29.72 2.25
N SER A 150 10.18 30.97 2.66
CA SER A 150 9.94 31.42 4.04
C SER A 150 8.63 32.19 4.27
N ASP A 151 7.87 32.56 3.25
CA ASP A 151 6.74 33.50 3.42
C ASP A 151 5.43 33.12 2.71
N ALA A 152 5.05 31.85 2.71
CA ALA A 152 3.68 31.49 2.35
C ALA A 152 2.71 31.77 3.52
N LYS A 153 2.19 33.00 3.60
CA LYS A 153 1.08 33.35 4.51
C LYS A 153 -0.19 32.59 4.10
N VAL A 154 -0.78 31.90 5.07
CA VAL A 154 -2.12 31.30 4.95
C VAL A 154 -3.16 32.41 5.07
N GLU A 155 -3.73 32.84 3.95
CA GLU A 155 -4.96 33.64 3.96
C GLU A 155 -6.15 32.72 4.27
N ARG A 156 -6.80 32.98 5.40
CA ARG A 156 -8.06 32.33 5.79
C ARG A 156 -9.21 33.13 5.17
N GLU A 157 -9.80 32.65 4.09
CA GLU A 157 -11.10 33.12 3.62
C GLU A 157 -12.21 32.12 3.99
N GLY A 158 -13.31 32.65 4.56
CA GLY A 158 -14.63 32.02 4.54
C GLY A 158 -15.06 31.30 5.82
N ALA A 159 -15.72 32.05 6.70
CA ALA A 159 -16.49 31.52 7.83
C ALA A 159 -17.66 30.63 7.36
N HIS A 160 -17.84 29.47 8.02
CA HIS A 160 -19.01 28.60 7.84
C HIS A 160 -20.18 29.15 8.70
N PRO A 161 -21.38 29.38 8.14
CA PRO A 161 -22.51 29.85 8.93
C PRO A 161 -23.06 28.72 9.79
N ALA A 162 -23.31 29.02 11.07
CA ALA A 162 -23.97 28.13 12.00
C ALA A 162 -25.39 27.77 11.49
N GLN A 163 -25.66 26.49 11.31
CA GLN A 163 -27.01 26.00 11.08
C GLN A 163 -27.70 25.81 12.43
N SER A 164 -28.73 26.62 12.68
CA SER A 164 -29.76 26.39 13.69
C SER A 164 -30.86 25.50 13.11
N GLY A 165 -31.20 24.42 13.79
CA GLY A 165 -32.33 23.53 13.50
C GLY A 165 -32.51 22.54 14.64
#